data_AF-A0A3D2UZG9-F1
#
_entry.id   AF-A0A3D2UZG9-F1
#
_cell.length_a   1.000
_cell.length_b   1.000
_cell.length_c   1.000
_cell.angle_alpha   90.00
_cell.angle_beta   90.00
_cell.angle_gamma   90.00
#
_symmetry.space_group_name_H-M   'P 1'
#
loop_
_entity.id
_entity.type
_entity.pdbx_description
1 polymer ?
#
loop_
_entity_poly.entity_id
_entity_poly.type
_entity_poly.pdbx_seq_one_letter_code
_entity_poly.pdbx_strand_id
1 'polypeptide(L)'
;EQVKPLITEERVLNTIRLTHEWLTRHVTDVPSIAVTGLNPHCGDGGIFGQEESDHILPALKTVQKEGIQASGPFSADALFGRPDSRKYDAVVCMYHDQGMI
;
A
#
# COMPACT_ATOMS: atom_id res chain seq x y z
N GLU A 1 18.14 1.38 2.66
CA GLU A 1 18.97 0.16 2.81
C GLU A 1 18.26 -0.93 3.61
N GLN A 2 18.04 -0.76 4.93
CA GLN A 2 17.52 -1.85 5.78
C GLN A 2 16.03 -2.22 5.53
N VAL A 3 15.20 -1.29 5.05
CA VAL A 3 13.76 -1.52 4.80
C VAL A 3 13.52 -2.34 3.53
N LYS A 4 14.28 -2.07 2.45
CA LYS A 4 14.11 -2.70 1.13
C LYS A 4 13.98 -4.24 1.19
N PRO A 5 14.89 -5.00 1.85
CA PRO A 5 14.78 -6.46 1.90
C PRO A 5 13.57 -6.97 2.70
N LEU A 6 12.90 -6.11 3.46
CA LEU A 6 11.71 -6.46 4.24
C LEU A 6 10.42 -6.27 3.46
N ILE A 7 10.45 -5.59 2.30
CA ILE A 7 9.29 -5.39 1.44
C ILE A 7 9.22 -6.57 0.47
N THR A 8 8.42 -7.57 0.83
CA THR A 8 8.16 -8.74 -0.01
C THR A 8 6.68 -8.81 -0.37
N GLU A 9 6.35 -9.44 -1.50
CA GLU A 9 4.96 -9.62 -1.93
C GLU A 9 4.10 -10.23 -0.81
N GLU A 10 4.59 -11.29 -0.17
CA GLU A 10 3.90 -11.98 0.92
C GLU A 10 3.59 -11.04 2.09
N ARG A 11 4.55 -10.20 2.49
CA ARG A 11 4.35 -9.28 3.62
C ARG A 11 3.34 -8.20 3.28
N VAL A 12 3.42 -7.63 2.08
CA VAL A 12 2.44 -6.64 1.60
C VAL A 12 1.04 -7.25 1.53
N LEU A 13 0.91 -8.46 0.99
CA LEU A 13 -0.35 -9.22 0.94
C LEU A 13 -0.96 -9.41 2.33
N ASN A 14 -0.17 -9.95 3.26
CA ASN A 14 -0.63 -10.24 4.61
C ASN A 14 -1.03 -8.96 5.34
N THR A 15 -0.28 -7.87 5.18
CA THR A 15 -0.64 -6.58 5.76
C THR A 15 -1.98 -6.08 5.22
N ILE A 16 -2.19 -6.10 3.89
CA ILE A 16 -3.45 -5.64 3.30
C ILE A 16 -4.64 -6.49 3.79
N ARG A 17 -4.49 -7.82 3.82
CA ARG A 17 -5.56 -8.72 4.27
C ARG A 17 -5.92 -8.51 5.74
N LEU A 18 -4.91 -8.37 6.61
CA LEU A 18 -5.13 -8.10 8.03
C LEU A 18 -5.82 -6.75 8.24
N THR A 19 -5.40 -5.72 7.51
CA THR A 19 -6.07 -4.41 7.55
C THR A 19 -7.51 -4.52 7.07
N HIS A 20 -7.77 -5.19 5.95
CA HIS A 20 -9.12 -5.41 5.45
C HIS A 20 -10.00 -6.16 6.45
N GLU A 21 -9.53 -7.28 6.99
CA GLU A 21 -10.27 -8.08 7.98
C GLU A 21 -10.66 -7.25 9.21
N TRP A 22 -9.73 -6.43 9.71
CA TRP A 22 -9.97 -5.57 10.85
C TRP A 22 -11.01 -4.48 10.53
N LEU A 23 -10.85 -3.79 9.40
CA LEU A 23 -11.80 -2.75 8.98
C LEU A 23 -13.19 -3.31 8.73
N THR A 24 -13.31 -4.48 8.10
CA THR A 24 -14.59 -5.16 7.86
C THR A 24 -15.31 -5.47 9.17
N ARG A 25 -14.57 -5.86 10.22
CA ARG A 25 -15.17 -6.18 11.52
C ARG A 25 -15.57 -4.96 12.35
N HIS A 26 -14.90 -3.83 12.14
CA HIS A 26 -14.92 -2.74 13.13
C HIS A 26 -15.30 -1.37 12.56
N VAL A 27 -15.26 -1.19 11.25
CA VAL A 27 -15.41 0.13 10.62
C VAL A 27 -16.49 0.13 9.54
N THR A 28 -16.39 -0.73 8.53
CA THR A 28 -17.29 -0.72 7.35
C THR A 28 -17.30 -2.07 6.65
N ASP A 29 -18.44 -2.50 6.08
CA ASP A 29 -18.55 -3.78 5.36
C ASP A 29 -17.77 -3.80 4.04
N VAL A 30 -17.42 -2.62 3.49
CA VAL A 30 -16.70 -2.49 2.22
C VAL A 30 -15.50 -1.54 2.41
N PRO A 31 -14.41 -1.98 3.05
CA PRO A 31 -13.27 -1.11 3.33
C PRO A 31 -12.49 -0.75 2.06
N SER A 32 -12.16 0.53 1.95
CA SER A 32 -11.28 1.10 0.94
C SER A 32 -9.87 1.30 1.52
N ILE A 33 -8.86 0.72 0.88
CA ILE A 33 -7.47 0.75 1.37
C ILE A 33 -6.57 1.36 0.29
N ALA A 34 -5.79 2.38 0.66
CA ALA A 34 -4.68 2.85 -0.15
C ALA A 34 -3.38 2.16 0.25
N VAL A 35 -2.52 1.89 -0.73
CA VAL A 35 -1.19 1.33 -0.52
C VAL A 35 -0.16 2.26 -1.14
N THR A 36 0.89 2.61 -0.40
CA THR A 36 1.98 3.45 -0.92
C THR A 36 3.01 2.64 -1.71
N GLY A 37 3.81 3.32 -2.53
CA GLY A 37 5.09 2.79 -3.00
C GLY A 37 6.17 2.85 -1.90
N LEU A 38 7.23 2.10 -2.08
CA LEU A 38 8.45 2.20 -1.27
C LEU A 38 9.34 3.34 -1.76
N ASN A 39 9.53 3.41 -3.08
CA ASN A 39 10.44 4.34 -3.74
C ASN A 39 9.72 5.66 -4.07
N PRO A 40 10.49 6.76 -4.22
CA PRO A 40 9.96 8.01 -4.78
C PRO A 40 9.23 7.75 -6.11
N HIS A 41 8.06 8.38 -6.28
CA HIS A 41 7.24 8.23 -7.50
C HIS A 41 6.96 6.77 -7.89
N CYS A 42 6.87 5.87 -6.90
CA CYS A 42 6.64 4.44 -7.14
C CYS A 42 7.68 3.80 -8.07
N GLY A 43 8.94 4.22 -7.94
CA GLY A 43 10.05 3.69 -8.71
C GLY A 43 10.28 4.40 -10.05
N ASP A 44 9.37 5.25 -10.51
CA ASP A 44 9.44 6.01 -11.78
C ASP A 44 9.89 5.14 -12.97
N GLY A 45 9.14 4.06 -13.21
CA GLY A 45 9.46 3.08 -14.27
C GLY A 45 10.73 2.25 -14.03
N GLY A 46 11.23 2.21 -12.79
CA GLY A 46 12.43 1.47 -12.41
C GLY A 46 13.66 2.33 -12.14
N ILE A 47 13.58 3.65 -12.38
CA ILE A 47 14.68 4.60 -12.16
C ILE A 47 15.11 4.62 -10.68
N PHE A 48 14.17 4.52 -9.75
CA PHE A 48 14.44 4.61 -8.31
C PHE A 48 14.40 3.27 -7.56
N GLY A 49 14.12 2.17 -8.27
CA GLY A 49 13.97 0.83 -7.70
C GLY A 49 12.86 0.05 -8.38
N GLN A 50 12.82 -1.26 -8.11
CA GLN A 50 11.88 -2.20 -8.73
C GLN A 50 10.94 -2.86 -7.71
N GLU A 51 11.03 -2.49 -6.42
CA GLU A 51 10.22 -3.09 -5.37
C GLU A 51 8.70 -2.95 -5.62
N GLU A 52 8.28 -1.87 -6.28
CA GLU A 52 6.90 -1.74 -6.74
C GLU A 52 6.51 -2.82 -7.75
N SER A 53 7.29 -3.02 -8.81
CA SER A 53 6.98 -4.03 -9.84
C SER A 53 7.13 -5.45 -9.34
N ASP A 54 8.12 -5.68 -8.47
CA ASP A 54 8.53 -7.02 -8.06
C ASP A 54 7.69 -7.55 -6.90
N HIS A 55 7.16 -6.65 -6.05
CA HIS A 55 6.51 -7.04 -4.80
C HIS A 55 5.17 -6.35 -4.55
N ILE A 56 5.08 -5.03 -4.68
CA ILE A 56 3.88 -4.28 -4.24
C ILE A 56 2.72 -4.40 -5.25
N LEU A 57 2.99 -4.22 -6.54
CA LEU A 57 1.99 -4.37 -7.61
C LEU A 57 1.45 -5.81 -7.73
N PRO A 58 2.29 -6.86 -7.67
CA PRO A 58 1.80 -8.24 -7.60
C PRO A 58 0.87 -8.48 -6.40
N ALA A 59 1.24 -8.01 -5.21
CA ALA A 59 0.42 -8.13 -4.01
C ALA A 59 -0.96 -7.47 -4.20
N LEU A 60 -0.99 -6.22 -4.69
CA LEU A 60 -2.22 -5.50 -4.99
C LEU A 60 -3.12 -6.24 -5.97
N LYS A 61 -2.57 -6.76 -7.07
CA LYS A 61 -3.34 -7.53 -8.06
C LYS A 61 -3.96 -8.78 -7.45
N THR A 62 -3.25 -9.44 -6.54
CA THR A 62 -3.73 -10.66 -5.87
C THR A 62 -4.89 -10.35 -4.92
N VAL A 63 -4.76 -9.36 -4.03
CA VAL A 63 -5.88 -8.98 -3.12
C VAL A 63 -7.08 -8.40 -3.87
N GLN A 64 -6.86 -7.71 -4.99
CA GLN A 64 -7.96 -7.23 -5.84
C GLN A 64 -8.76 -8.38 -6.46
N LYS A 65 -8.10 -9.48 -6.87
CA LYS A 65 -8.78 -10.70 -7.35
C LYS A 65 -9.58 -11.38 -6.24
N GLU A 66 -9.22 -11.17 -4.98
CA GLU A 66 -9.95 -11.64 -3.80
C GLU A 66 -11.16 -10.74 -3.45
N GLY A 67 -11.36 -9.65 -4.19
CA GLY A 67 -12.46 -8.70 -3.97
C GLY A 67 -12.15 -7.61 -2.93
N ILE A 68 -10.91 -7.52 -2.43
CA ILE A 68 -10.51 -6.47 -1.49
C ILE A 68 -10.31 -5.16 -2.26
N GLN A 69 -10.96 -4.08 -1.80
CA GLN A 69 -10.82 -2.75 -2.41
C GLN A 69 -9.51 -2.07 -1.98
N ALA A 70 -8.39 -2.63 -2.41
CA ALA A 70 -7.06 -2.04 -2.25
C ALA A 70 -6.58 -1.41 -3.55
N SER A 71 -6.02 -0.20 -3.49
CA SER A 71 -5.52 0.54 -4.66
C SER A 71 -4.15 1.16 -4.42
N GLY A 72 -3.37 1.31 -5.48
CA GLY A 72 -2.00 1.79 -5.46
C GLY A 72 -1.10 1.04 -6.46
N PRO A 73 0.24 1.03 -6.25
CA PRO A 73 0.94 1.83 -5.25
C PRO A 73 0.80 3.32 -5.59
N PHE A 74 0.60 4.15 -4.58
CA PHE A 74 0.60 5.60 -4.72
C PHE A 74 1.91 6.19 -4.22
N SER A 75 2.39 7.24 -4.88
CA SER A 75 3.51 8.02 -4.34
C SER A 75 3.08 8.63 -3.01
N ALA A 76 3.85 8.42 -1.94
CA ALA A 76 3.44 8.80 -0.60
C ALA A 76 3.25 10.32 -0.45
N ASP A 77 4.15 11.12 -1.03
CA ASP A 77 4.05 12.58 -1.10
C ASP A 77 2.76 13.03 -1.81
N ALA A 78 2.39 12.39 -2.91
CA ALA A 78 1.17 12.71 -3.65
C ALA A 78 -0.10 12.30 -2.90
N LEU A 79 -0.07 11.14 -2.23
CA LEU A 79 -1.18 10.63 -1.45
C LEU A 79 -1.47 11.49 -0.22
N PHE A 80 -0.44 11.83 0.55
CA PHE A 80 -0.57 12.61 1.79
C PHE A 80 -0.61 14.12 1.56
N GLY A 81 0.03 14.62 0.51
CA GLY A 81 0.03 16.04 0.15
C GLY A 81 -1.30 16.56 -0.40
N ARG A 82 -2.26 15.66 -0.70
CA ARG A 82 -3.61 16.02 -1.13
C ARG A 82 -4.65 15.56 -0.11
N PRO A 83 -5.83 16.21 -0.05
CA PRO A 83 -6.97 15.72 0.73
C PRO A 83 -7.43 14.30 0.37
N ASP A 84 -6.92 13.73 -0.73
CA ASP A 84 -7.33 12.45 -1.30
C ASP A 84 -7.07 11.26 -0.37
N SER A 85 -6.07 11.32 0.51
CA SER A 85 -5.85 10.28 1.54
C SER A 85 -7.06 10.09 2.47
N ARG A 86 -7.84 11.15 2.73
CA ARG A 86 -9.03 11.09 3.60
C ARG A 86 -10.21 10.34 2.98
N LYS A 87 -10.08 9.89 1.72
CA LYS A 87 -11.11 9.09 1.03
C LYS A 87 -10.98 7.59 1.31
N TYR A 88 -9.88 7.16 1.92
CA TYR A 88 -9.63 5.77 2.26
C TYR A 88 -9.87 5.52 3.74
N ASP A 89 -10.37 4.33 4.06
CA ASP A 89 -10.57 3.88 5.45
C ASP A 89 -9.24 3.55 6.13
N ALA A 90 -8.22 3.16 5.35
CA ALA A 90 -6.85 3.02 5.83
C ALA A 90 -5.81 3.24 4.72
N VAL A 91 -4.58 3.53 5.15
CA VAL A 91 -3.40 3.59 4.29
C VAL A 91 -2.35 2.60 4.80
N VAL A 92 -1.93 1.66 3.95
CA VAL A 92 -0.80 0.76 4.20
C VAL A 92 0.48 1.41 3.69
N CYS A 93 1.37 1.74 4.62
CA CYS A 93 2.68 2.34 4.34
C CYS A 93 3.79 1.28 4.34
N MET A 94 4.85 1.50 3.57
CA MET A 94 5.97 0.56 3.46
C MET A 94 6.94 0.65 4.64
N TYR A 95 6.98 1.78 5.34
CA TYR A 95 7.80 1.97 6.54
C TYR A 95 7.19 3.00 7.49
N HIS A 96 7.66 3.00 8.73
CA HIS A 96 7.12 3.78 9.84
C HIS A 96 7.01 5.28 9.53
N ASP A 97 8.13 5.92 9.20
CA ASP A 97 8.17 7.36 9.02
C ASP A 97 7.39 7.83 7.78
N GLN A 98 7.03 6.93 6.86
CA GLN A 98 6.19 7.27 5.71
C GLN A 98 4.75 7.63 6.10
N GLY A 99 4.24 7.05 7.19
CA GLY A 99 2.88 7.27 7.67
C GLY A 99 2.77 8.25 8.84
N MET A 100 3.90 8.79 9.32
CA MET A 100 3.99 9.62 10.52
C MET A 100 4.44 11.07 10.23
N ILE A 101 4.38 11.49 8.96
CA ILE A 101 4.76 12.83 8.49
C ILE A 101 3.70 13.87 8.86
#